data_AF-A0AA37CJ48-F1
#
_entry.id   AF-A0AA37CJ48-F1
#
_cell.length_a   1.000
_cell.length_b   1.000
_cell.length_c   1.000
_cell.angle_alpha   90.00
_cell.angle_beta   90.00
_cell.angle_gamma   90.00
#
_symmetry.space_group_name_H-M   'P 1'
#
loop_
_entity.id
_entity.type
_entity.pdbx_description
1 polymer ?
#
loop_
_entity_poly.entity_id
_entity_poly.type
_entity_poly.pdbx_seq_one_letter_code
_entity_poly.pdbx_strand_id
1 'polypeptide(L)'
;MDSFDALLNHFKPTARMSFSGAVCGKLASSYDDGFGHLHLLRTGSMTIQPHSSPALHLSEPGAVLVPSMPHALIADEHDGTTLVCATVELGQHPGAPLALALPAIVTVPFSSCPQLEPALDLLFNEFDDN
;
A
#
# COMPACT_ATOMS: atom_id res chain seq x y z
N MET A 1 29.80 0.08 -1.48
CA MET A 1 28.41 -0.38 -1.56
C MET A 1 27.97 -0.60 -0.13
N ASP A 2 27.04 0.22 0.35
CA ASP A 2 26.49 0.03 1.69
C ASP A 2 25.48 -1.13 1.68
N SER A 3 24.99 -1.51 2.87
CA SER A 3 24.05 -2.62 3.01
C SER A 3 22.70 -2.35 2.35
N PHE A 4 22.33 -1.08 2.15
CA PHE A 4 21.07 -0.69 1.52
C PHE A 4 21.17 -0.81 -0.01
N ASP A 5 22.27 -0.35 -0.59
CA ASP A 5 22.60 -0.58 -2.01
C ASP A 5 22.65 -2.07 -2.34
N ALA A 6 23.27 -2.88 -1.48
CA ALA A 6 23.35 -4.32 -1.66
C ALA A 6 21.96 -4.97 -1.65
N LEU A 7 21.07 -4.51 -0.76
CA LEU A 7 19.69 -4.95 -0.68
C LEU A 7 18.91 -4.60 -1.95
N LEU A 8 18.93 -3.33 -2.37
CA LEU A 8 18.16 -2.87 -3.53
C LEU A 8 18.67 -3.42 -4.87
N ASN A 9 19.95 -3.78 -4.95
CA ASN A 9 20.48 -4.48 -6.13
C ASN A 9 19.95 -5.92 -6.24
N HIS A 10 19.59 -6.55 -5.13
CA HIS A 10 19.05 -7.91 -5.11
C HIS A 10 17.51 -7.92 -5.14
N PHE A 11 16.89 -6.91 -4.54
CA PHE A 11 15.45 -6.70 -4.44
C PHE A 11 15.11 -5.35 -5.06
N LYS A 12 14.76 -5.35 -6.35
CA LYS A 12 14.23 -4.17 -7.03
C LYS A 12 12.72 -4.15 -6.86
N PRO A 13 12.16 -3.31 -5.98
CA PRO A 13 10.71 -3.25 -5.84
C PRO A 13 10.14 -2.69 -7.14
N THR A 14 9.19 -3.41 -7.72
CA THR A 14 8.36 -2.88 -8.80
C THR A 14 6.95 -2.69 -8.26
N ALA A 15 6.24 -1.70 -8.79
CA ALA A 15 4.86 -1.46 -8.44
C ALA A 15 4.04 -1.35 -9.73
N ARG A 16 2.89 -2.00 -9.74
CA ARG A 16 1.91 -1.88 -10.82
C ARG A 16 0.58 -1.50 -10.21
N MET A 17 0.00 -0.40 -10.69
CA MET A 17 -1.32 0.03 -10.25
C MET A 17 -2.35 -1.07 -10.53
N SER A 18 -3.17 -1.37 -9.53
CA SER A 18 -4.27 -2.34 -9.62
C SER A 18 -5.63 -1.66 -9.50
N PHE A 19 -5.72 -0.51 -8.83
CA PHE A 19 -6.96 0.26 -8.69
C PHE A 19 -6.66 1.74 -8.34
N SER A 20 -7.51 2.67 -8.78
CA SER A 20 -7.55 4.04 -8.28
C SER A 20 -9.00 4.51 -8.24
N GLY A 21 -9.36 5.24 -7.17
CA GLY A 21 -10.64 5.93 -7.08
C GLY A 21 -11.25 5.95 -5.68
N ALA A 22 -12.53 6.34 -5.63
CA ALA A 22 -13.33 6.27 -4.42
C ALA A 22 -13.64 4.81 -4.08
N VAL A 23 -13.50 4.45 -2.80
CA VAL A 23 -13.91 3.14 -2.29
C VAL A 23 -15.07 3.33 -1.34
N CYS A 24 -16.21 2.71 -1.67
CA CYS A 24 -17.31 2.51 -0.75
C CYS A 24 -17.39 1.03 -0.36
N GLY A 25 -17.48 0.74 0.94
CA GLY A 25 -17.64 -0.63 1.44
C GLY A 25 -16.33 -1.42 1.45
N LYS A 26 -16.39 -2.68 1.01
CA LYS A 26 -15.31 -3.67 1.20
C LYS A 26 -14.61 -4.02 -0.11
N LEU A 27 -13.33 -3.68 -0.23
CA LEU A 27 -12.46 -4.15 -1.31
C LEU A 27 -11.60 -5.31 -0.80
N ALA A 28 -11.78 -6.51 -1.33
CA ALA A 28 -10.97 -7.67 -0.96
C ALA A 28 -9.79 -7.81 -1.91
N SER A 29 -8.57 -7.80 -1.36
CA SER A 29 -7.35 -8.07 -2.11
C SER A 29 -6.97 -9.55 -1.95
N SER A 30 -7.00 -10.28 -3.06
CA SER A 30 -6.43 -11.63 -3.11
C SER A 30 -4.91 -11.55 -2.99
N TYR A 31 -4.34 -12.52 -2.28
CA TYR A 31 -2.90 -12.72 -2.31
C TYR A 31 -2.53 -13.53 -3.55
N ASP A 32 -1.64 -12.96 -4.37
CA ASP A 32 -0.92 -13.72 -5.39
C ASP A 32 0.50 -13.95 -4.88
N ASP A 33 0.96 -15.18 -5.04
CA ASP A 33 2.22 -15.66 -4.51
C ASP A 33 3.36 -14.78 -5.09
N GLY A 34 4.05 -14.04 -4.23
CA GLY A 34 5.16 -13.14 -4.62
C GLY A 34 4.82 -11.65 -4.72
N PHE A 35 3.54 -11.29 -4.59
CA PHE A 35 3.09 -9.90 -4.67
C PHE A 35 2.55 -9.38 -3.32
N GLY A 36 3.02 -8.21 -2.92
CA GLY A 36 2.42 -7.40 -1.87
C GLY A 36 1.43 -6.39 -2.44
N HIS A 37 0.76 -5.65 -1.55
CA HIS A 37 -0.17 -4.58 -1.91
C HIS A 37 0.21 -3.29 -1.19
N LEU A 38 0.34 -2.21 -1.94
CA LEU A 38 0.54 -0.86 -1.47
C LEU A 38 -0.75 -0.06 -1.67
N HIS A 39 -1.25 0.53 -0.59
CA HIS A 39 -2.44 1.38 -0.59
C HIS A 39 -2.05 2.79 -0.16
N LEU A 40 -2.42 3.77 -0.97
CA LEU A 40 -2.15 5.18 -0.72
C LEU A 40 -3.48 5.88 -0.48
N LEU A 41 -3.79 6.17 0.78
CA LEU A 41 -4.97 6.91 1.20
C LEU A 41 -4.74 8.40 0.99
N ARG A 42 -5.52 9.02 0.11
CA ARG A 42 -5.43 10.46 -0.18
C ARG A 42 -6.36 11.28 0.69
N THR A 43 -7.62 10.84 0.83
CA THR A 43 -8.64 11.51 1.64
C THR A 43 -9.48 10.50 2.41
N GLY A 44 -10.08 10.93 3.51
CA GLY A 44 -10.98 10.14 4.33
C GLY A 44 -10.27 9.21 5.32
N SER A 45 -10.96 8.14 5.71
CA SER A 45 -10.46 7.12 6.61
C SER A 45 -10.75 5.72 6.07
N MET A 46 -9.95 4.75 6.47
CA MET A 46 -10.21 3.35 6.14
C MET A 46 -9.70 2.40 7.21
N THR A 47 -10.28 1.20 7.21
CA THR A 47 -9.79 0.08 8.01
C THR A 47 -9.23 -0.99 7.10
N ILE A 48 -8.00 -1.39 7.37
CA ILE A 48 -7.39 -2.57 6.76
C ILE A 48 -7.65 -3.73 7.69
N GLN A 49 -8.27 -4.79 7.16
CA GLN A 49 -8.58 -6.02 7.86
C GLN A 49 -7.76 -7.16 7.23
N PRO A 50 -6.55 -7.43 7.74
CA PRO A 50 -5.76 -8.58 7.32
C PRO A 50 -6.40 -9.88 7.81
N HIS A 51 -6.21 -10.97 7.08
CA HIS A 51 -6.82 -12.26 7.44
C HIS A 51 -6.24 -12.89 8.73
N SER A 52 -4.98 -12.60 9.06
CA SER A 52 -4.26 -13.23 10.19
C SER A 52 -3.60 -12.23 11.15
N SER A 53 -4.03 -10.97 11.14
CA SER A 53 -3.50 -9.90 11.99
C SER A 53 -4.64 -8.96 12.43
N PRO A 54 -4.51 -8.24 13.56
CA PRO A 54 -5.52 -7.26 13.98
C PRO A 54 -5.84 -6.24 12.89
N ALA A 55 -7.08 -5.76 12.89
CA ALA A 55 -7.48 -4.67 12.03
C ALA A 55 -6.68 -3.41 12.36
N LEU A 56 -6.32 -2.66 11.32
CA LEU A 56 -5.64 -1.38 11.44
C LEU A 56 -6.54 -0.28 10.88
N HIS A 57 -6.75 0.75 11.69
CA HIS A 57 -7.51 1.94 11.28
C HIS A 57 -6.55 3.07 10.88
N LEU A 58 -6.78 3.63 9.69
CA LEU A 58 -6.16 4.87 9.23
C LEU A 58 -7.19 5.98 9.32
N SER A 59 -6.89 6.96 10.16
CA SER A 59 -7.72 8.16 10.36
C SER A 59 -7.18 9.39 9.62
N GLU A 60 -6.08 9.25 8.87
CA GLU A 60 -5.43 10.34 8.15
C GLU A 60 -4.76 9.82 6.85
N PRO A 61 -4.49 10.70 5.87
CA PRO A 61 -3.79 10.33 4.64
C PRO A 61 -2.43 9.68 4.90
N GLY A 62 -2.15 8.60 4.17
CA GLY A 62 -0.94 7.81 4.38
C GLY A 62 -0.81 6.61 3.46
N ALA A 63 0.36 5.98 3.53
CA ALA A 63 0.66 4.75 2.83
C ALA A 63 0.54 3.53 3.75
N VAL A 64 0.02 2.43 3.22
CA VAL A 64 0.00 1.12 3.87
C VAL A 64 0.50 0.05 2.93
N LEU A 65 1.52 -0.67 3.36
CA LEU A 65 2.05 -1.84 2.66
C LEU A 65 1.64 -3.11 3.39
N VAL A 66 1.06 -4.04 2.66
CA VAL A 66 0.75 -5.41 3.09
C VAL A 66 1.60 -6.38 2.26
N PRO A 67 2.73 -6.89 2.78
CA PRO A 67 3.75 -7.56 1.94
C PRO A 67 3.37 -8.93 1.40
N SER A 68 2.65 -9.75 2.17
CA SER A 68 2.53 -11.18 1.87
C SER A 68 1.24 -11.83 2.37
N MET A 69 0.17 -11.05 2.54
CA MET A 69 -1.07 -11.58 3.12
C MET A 69 -2.35 -10.99 2.50
N PRO A 70 -3.40 -11.81 2.37
CA PRO A 70 -4.70 -11.33 1.94
C PRO A 70 -5.32 -10.43 3.02
N HIS A 71 -6.01 -9.40 2.56
CA HIS A 71 -6.62 -8.39 3.42
C HIS A 71 -7.82 -7.77 2.70
N ALA A 72 -8.68 -7.14 3.49
CA ALA A 72 -9.76 -6.30 2.98
C ALA A 72 -9.54 -4.85 3.40
N LEU A 73 -9.87 -3.92 2.50
CA LEU A 73 -10.03 -2.51 2.82
C LEU A 73 -11.51 -2.26 3.08
N ILE A 74 -11.80 -1.50 4.13
CA ILE A 74 -13.16 -1.15 4.53
C ILE A 74 -13.20 0.36 4.69
N ALA A 75 -14.05 1.03 3.91
CA ALA A 75 -14.27 2.47 3.98
C ALA A 75 -15.77 2.75 4.16
N ASP A 76 -16.08 3.76 4.97
CA ASP A 76 -17.45 4.26 5.12
C ASP A 76 -17.81 5.17 3.95
N GLU A 77 -19.05 5.09 3.47
CA GLU A 77 -19.57 5.94 2.39
C GLU A 77 -19.52 7.43 2.75
N HIS A 78 -19.60 7.77 4.03
CA HIS A 78 -19.60 9.16 4.50
C HIS A 78 -18.19 9.77 4.61
N ASP A 79 -17.13 8.95 4.55
CA ASP A 79 -15.76 9.41 4.78
C ASP A 79 -15.11 10.04 3.54
N GLY A 80 -15.75 9.94 2.37
CA GLY A 80 -15.17 10.46 1.12
C GLY A 80 -13.82 9.83 0.80
N THR A 81 -13.67 8.54 1.12
CA THR A 81 -12.40 7.83 1.06
C THR A 81 -11.94 7.62 -0.38
N THR A 82 -10.78 8.17 -0.69
CA THR A 82 -10.12 7.98 -2.00
C THR A 82 -8.74 7.38 -1.80
N LEU A 83 -8.41 6.39 -2.64
CA LEU A 83 -7.11 5.75 -2.59
C LEU A 83 -6.62 5.26 -3.95
N VAL A 84 -5.31 5.09 -4.01
CA VAL A 84 -4.61 4.36 -5.08
C VAL A 84 -4.11 3.05 -4.50
N CYS A 85 -4.45 1.94 -5.16
CA CYS A 85 -3.93 0.62 -4.86
C CYS A 85 -2.92 0.22 -5.95
N ALA A 86 -1.78 -0.30 -5.52
CA ALA A 86 -0.80 -0.92 -6.38
C ALA A 86 -0.43 -2.30 -5.84
N THR A 87 -0.26 -3.23 -6.76
CA THR A 87 0.43 -4.49 -6.48
C THR A 87 1.92 -4.23 -6.54
N VAL A 88 2.68 -4.73 -5.56
CA VAL A 88 4.15 -4.56 -5.51
C VAL A 88 4.87 -5.90 -5.54
N GLU A 89 5.91 -6.01 -6.36
CA GLU A 89 6.82 -7.15 -6.33
C GLU A 89 7.95 -6.87 -5.33
N LEU A 90 7.95 -7.58 -4.20
CA LEU A 90 8.97 -7.43 -3.14
C LEU A 90 10.09 -8.47 -3.28
N GLY A 91 10.42 -8.82 -4.53
CA GLY A 91 11.40 -9.84 -4.91
C GLY A 91 10.91 -10.67 -6.10
N GLN A 92 11.80 -11.51 -6.66
CA GLN A 92 11.50 -12.26 -7.89
C GLN A 92 10.66 -13.53 -7.69
N HIS A 93 10.28 -13.87 -6.45
CA HIS A 93 9.53 -15.09 -6.14
C HIS A 93 8.73 -14.99 -4.82
N PRO A 94 7.71 -15.83 -4.63
CA PRO A 94 6.98 -15.97 -3.36
C PRO A 94 7.93 -16.32 -2.22
N GLY A 95 7.78 -15.68 -1.06
CA GLY A 95 8.69 -15.87 0.08
C GLY A 95 10.06 -15.22 -0.10
N ALA A 96 10.18 -14.20 -0.96
CA ALA A 96 11.38 -13.39 -1.05
C ALA A 96 11.81 -12.88 0.35
N PRO A 97 13.11 -12.96 0.70
CA PRO A 97 13.58 -12.57 2.04
C PRO A 97 13.15 -11.17 2.47
N LEU A 98 13.02 -10.22 1.54
CA LEU A 98 12.54 -8.88 1.84
C LEU A 98 11.08 -8.88 2.31
N ALA A 99 10.18 -9.57 1.60
CA ALA A 99 8.77 -9.68 1.99
C ALA A 99 8.61 -10.36 3.37
N LEU A 100 9.46 -11.35 3.67
CA LEU A 100 9.45 -12.05 4.96
C LEU A 100 10.10 -11.26 6.10
N ALA A 101 11.04 -10.35 5.78
CA ALA A 101 11.70 -9.50 6.76
C ALA A 101 10.87 -8.28 7.16
N LEU A 102 9.89 -7.90 6.33
CA LEU A 102 9.00 -6.80 6.62
C LEU A 102 7.94 -7.20 7.65
N PRO A 103 7.47 -6.24 8.47
CA PRO A 103 6.28 -6.44 9.29
C PRO A 103 5.07 -6.84 8.44
N ALA A 104 4.10 -7.53 9.05
CA ALA A 104 2.85 -7.94 8.39
C ALA A 104 2.09 -6.76 7.75
N ILE A 105 2.20 -5.57 8.37
CA ILE A 105 1.71 -4.31 7.83
C ILE A 105 2.74 -3.23 8.14
N VAL A 106 3.07 -2.40 7.16
CA VAL A 106 3.87 -1.18 7.34
C VAL A 106 3.00 0.03 7.03
N THR A 107 3.00 1.02 7.91
CA THR A 107 2.21 2.24 7.72
C THR A 107 3.06 3.50 7.86
N VAL A 108 2.79 4.47 7.00
CA VAL A 108 3.47 5.76 6.98
C VAL A 108 2.45 6.87 6.75
N PRO A 109 2.12 7.67 7.77
CA PRO A 109 1.31 8.88 7.59
C PRO A 109 2.06 9.88 6.70
N PHE A 110 1.37 10.49 5.73
CA PHE A 110 2.03 11.48 4.85
C PHE A 110 2.45 12.73 5.60
N SER A 111 1.77 13.05 6.70
CA SER A 111 2.15 14.09 7.66
C SER A 111 3.56 13.91 8.24
N SER A 112 4.08 12.67 8.27
CA SER A 112 5.45 12.37 8.72
C SER A 112 6.53 12.54 7.64
N CYS A 113 6.14 12.74 6.37
CA CYS A 113 7.04 12.86 5.23
C CYS A 113 6.61 14.01 4.30
N PRO A 114 6.59 15.27 4.78
CA PRO A 114 6.09 16.41 3.99
C PRO A 114 6.86 16.63 2.68
N GLN A 115 8.10 16.16 2.57
CA GLN A 115 8.89 16.25 1.34
C GLN A 115 8.34 15.39 0.19
N LEU A 116 7.48 14.40 0.49
CA LEU A 116 6.83 13.56 -0.51
C LEU A 116 5.60 14.22 -1.15
N GLU A 117 5.07 15.30 -0.56
CA GLU A 117 3.83 15.94 -1.00
C GLU A 117 3.79 16.23 -2.52
N PRO A 118 4.81 16.85 -3.15
CA PRO A 118 4.76 17.10 -4.59
C PRO A 118 4.73 15.83 -5.44
N ALA A 119 5.39 14.76 -4.99
CA ALA A 119 5.41 13.49 -5.70
C ALA A 119 4.07 12.75 -5.55
N LEU A 120 3.46 12.82 -4.36
CA LEU A 120 2.14 12.27 -4.10
C LEU A 120 1.07 13.01 -4.92
N ASP A 121 1.15 14.33 -5.03
CA ASP A 121 0.22 15.11 -5.86
C ASP A 121 0.30 14.71 -7.33
N LEU A 122 1.50 14.59 -7.88
CA LEU A 122 1.69 14.12 -9.26
C LEU A 122 1.10 12.72 -9.46
N LEU A 123 1.37 11.82 -8.52
CA LEU A 123 0.87 10.45 -8.56
C LEU A 123 -0.65 10.40 -8.48
N PHE A 124 -1.30 11.15 -7.58
CA PHE A 124 -2.76 11.16 -7.49
C PHE A 124 -3.42 11.81 -8.70
N ASN A 125 -2.85 12.90 -9.22
CA ASN A 125 -3.37 13.58 -10.41
C ASN A 125 -3.31 12.69 -11.66
N GLU A 126 -2.29 11.83 -11.80
CA GLU A 126 -2.22 10.85 -12.90
C GLU A 126 -3.46 9.95 -12.96
N PHE A 127 -4.11 9.71 -11.81
CA PHE A 127 -5.19 8.74 -11.70
C PHE A 127 -6.57 9.35 -11.40
N ASP A 128 -6.67 10.65 -11.19
CA ASP A 128 -7.94 11.38 -11.14
C ASP A 128 -8.52 11.64 -12.55
N ASP A 129 -7.67 11.68 -13.58
CA ASP A 129 -8.00 12.06 -14.96
C ASP A 129 -8.51 10.90 -15.85
N ASN A 130 -9.00 9.78 -15.28
CA ASN A 130 -9.42 8.60 -16.04
C ASN A 130 -10.91 8.24 -15.90
#